data_AF-A0A836FG57-F1
#
_entry.id   AF-A0A836FG57-F1
#
_cell.length_a   1.000
_cell.length_b   1.000
_cell.length_c   1.000
_cell.angle_alpha   90.00
_cell.angle_beta   90.00
_cell.angle_gamma   90.00
#
_symmetry.space_group_name_H-M   'P 1'
#
loop_
_entity.id
_entity.type
_entity.pdbx_description
1 polymer ?
#
loop_
_entity_poly.entity_id
_entity_poly.type
_entity_poly.pdbx_seq_one_letter_code
_entity_poly.pdbx_strand_id
1 'polypeptide(L)' 'LTHPPYSPDLAPSDYHLFTKLKESLAGKRFQSDEEVQTAVTNWTKELAGSFYAEGISKLVSRYTKCIEIDGNYVEKD' A
#
# COMPACT_ATOMS: atom_id res chain seq x y z
N LEU A 1 -5.16 13.04 12.75
CA LEU A 1 -4.03 13.28 11.83
C LEU A 1 -4.62 13.76 10.52
N THR A 2 -4.25 14.95 10.05
CA THR A 2 -4.67 15.45 8.73
C THR A 2 -3.82 14.78 7.66
N HIS A 3 -4.44 14.33 6.57
CA HIS A 3 -3.69 13.78 5.44
C HIS A 3 -3.24 14.94 4.53
N PRO A 4 -1.93 15.21 4.40
CA PRO A 4 -1.44 16.26 3.50
C PRO A 4 -1.76 15.92 2.03
N PRO A 5 -2.00 16.93 1.17
CA PRO A 5 -2.23 16.70 -0.24
C PRO A 5 -0.97 16.10 -0.89
N TYR A 6 -1.17 15.22 -1.88
CA TYR A 6 -0.10 14.59 -2.67
C TYR A 6 0.92 13.76 -1.86
N SER A 7 0.51 13.12 -0.76
CA SER A 7 1.39 12.29 0.08
C SER A 7 1.04 10.79 0.07
N PRO A 8 1.10 10.11 -1.10
CA PRO A 8 0.85 8.67 -1.18
C PRO A 8 1.89 7.85 -0.38
N ASP A 9 3.09 8.39 -0.19
CA ASP A 9 4.14 7.84 0.67
C ASP A 9 3.77 7.79 2.16
N LEU A 10 2.70 8.50 2.56
CA LEU A 10 2.10 8.50 3.91
C LEU A 10 0.75 7.77 3.98
N ALA A 11 0.29 7.19 2.87
CA ALA A 11 -0.96 6.42 2.79
C ALA A 11 -0.67 4.91 2.77
N PRO A 12 -1.09 4.13 3.80
CA PRO A 12 -0.79 2.69 3.87
C PRO A 12 -1.30 1.89 2.68
N SER A 13 -2.42 2.31 2.10
CA SER A 13 -2.96 1.73 0.87
C SER A 13 -1.97 1.85 -0.28
N ASP A 14 -1.34 3.01 -0.45
CA ASP A 14 -0.45 3.29 -1.59
C ASP A 14 0.96 2.73 -1.42
N TYR A 15 1.59 2.92 -0.25
CA TYR A 15 2.95 2.45 -0.05
C TYR A 15 3.04 0.95 0.26
N HIS A 16 2.02 0.34 0.88
CA HIS A 16 2.07 -1.06 1.33
C HIS A 16 1.13 -1.97 0.55
N LEU A 17 -0.19 -1.76 0.66
CA LEU A 17 -1.20 -2.69 0.10
C LEU A 17 -1.13 -2.77 -1.43
N PHE A 18 -1.25 -1.62 -2.10
CA PHE A 18 -1.28 -1.56 -3.56
C PHE A 18 0.06 -1.84 -4.20
N THR A 19 1.18 -1.59 -3.50
CA THR A 19 2.50 -2.04 -3.96
C THR A 19 2.50 -3.57 -4.13
N LYS A 20 2.05 -4.32 -3.11
CA LYS A 20 2.01 -5.78 -3.19
C LYS A 20 0.90 -6.33 -4.08
N LEU A 21 -0.23 -5.64 -4.16
CA LEU A 21 -1.28 -6.02 -5.11
C LEU A 21 -0.78 -5.89 -6.55
N LYS A 22 -0.09 -4.79 -6.90
CA LYS A 22 0.49 -4.60 -8.24
C LYS A 22 1.50 -5.69 -8.58
N GLU A 23 2.36 -6.08 -7.64
CA GLU A 23 3.28 -7.22 -7.82
C GLU A 23 2.50 -8.52 -8.11
N SER A 24 1.44 -8.80 -7.34
CA SER A 24 0.61 -10.00 -7.52
C SER A 24 -0.15 -10.02 -8.85
N LEU A 25 -0.55 -8.85 -9.37
CA LEU A 25 -1.29 -8.71 -10.62
C LEU A 25 -0.37 -8.55 -11.85
N ALA A 26 0.93 -8.32 -11.65
CA ALA A 26 1.86 -8.04 -12.73
C ALA A 26 1.87 -9.16 -13.78
N GLY A 27 1.73 -8.77 -15.05
CA GLY A 27 1.76 -9.70 -16.19
C GLY A 27 0.49 -10.54 -16.39
N LYS A 28 -0.50 -10.47 -15.49
CA LYS A 28 -1.78 -11.17 -15.65
C LYS A 28 -2.67 -10.41 -16.62
N ARG A 29 -3.34 -11.13 -17.52
CA ARG A 29 -4.40 -10.60 -18.39
C ARG A 29 -5.71 -11.23 -17.98
N PHE A 30 -6.67 -10.39 -17.63
CA PHE A 30 -8.03 -10.79 -17.29
C PHE A 30 -8.94 -10.56 -18.49
N GLN A 31 -9.90 -11.45 -18.71
CA GLN A 31 -10.87 -11.37 -19.81
C GLN A 31 -12.14 -10.58 -19.43
N SER A 32 -12.37 -10.37 -18.13
CA SER A 32 -13.52 -9.61 -17.63
C SER A 32 -13.26 -8.95 -16.28
N ASP A 33 -14.16 -8.05 -15.89
CA ASP A 33 -14.11 -7.36 -14.60
C ASP A 33 -14.35 -8.34 -13.43
N GLU A 34 -15.18 -9.37 -13.62
CA GLU A 34 -15.44 -10.40 -12.61
C GLU A 34 -14.19 -11.21 -12.29
N GLU A 35 -13.35 -11.46 -13.30
CA GLU A 35 -12.10 -12.21 -13.13
C GLU A 35 -11.10 -11.42 -12.29
N VAL A 36 -10.92 -10.11 -12.56
CA VAL A 36 -10.04 -9.27 -11.75
C VAL A 36 -10.60 -9.05 -10.34
N GLN A 37 -11.91 -8.87 -10.17
CA GLN A 37 -12.54 -8.77 -8.85
C GLN A 37 -12.31 -10.03 -8.01
N THR A 38 -12.46 -11.21 -8.63
CA THR A 38 -12.20 -12.49 -7.97
C THR A 38 -10.73 -12.63 -7.59
N ALA A 39 -9.80 -12.29 -8.49
CA ALA A 39 -8.37 -12.35 -8.23
C ALA A 39 -7.95 -11.44 -7.05
N VAL A 40 -8.44 -10.19 -7.03
CA VAL A 40 -8.16 -9.23 -5.94
C VAL A 40 -8.78 -9.71 -4.62
N THR A 41 -10.01 -10.23 -4.67
CA THR A 41 -10.72 -10.74 -3.48
C THR A 41 -10.01 -11.96 -2.88
N ASN A 42 -9.55 -12.89 -3.71
CA ASN A 42 -8.83 -14.07 -3.22
C ASN A 42 -7.47 -13.67 -2.65
N TRP A 43 -6.72 -12.82 -3.36
CA TRP A 43 -5.43 -12.32 -2.87
C TRP A 43 -5.56 -11.62 -1.51
N THR A 44 -6.55 -10.74 -1.32
CA THR A 44 -6.76 -10.05 -0.04
C THR A 44 -7.14 -10.98 1.11
N LYS A 45 -7.87 -12.08 0.83
CA LYS A 45 -8.23 -13.12 1.82
C LYS A 45 -7.06 -14.00 2.23
N GLU A 46 -6.08 -14.19 1.35
CA GLU A 46 -4.87 -14.99 1.63
C GLU A 46 -3.85 -14.24 2.51
N LEU A 47 -3.93 -12.90 2.57
CA LEU A 47 -3.03 -12.10 3.38
C LEU A 47 -3.31 -12.29 4.88
N ALA A 48 -2.24 -12.59 5.63
CA ALA A 48 -2.32 -12.67 7.08
C ALA A 48 -2.66 -11.31 7.71
N GLY A 49 -3.35 -11.30 8.85
CA GLY A 49 -3.64 -10.07 9.59
C GLY A 49 -2.38 -9.26 9.94
N SER A 50 -1.26 -9.93 10.15
CA SER A 50 0.05 -9.31 10.39
C SER A 50 0.53 -8.46 9.22
N PHE A 51 0.18 -8.80 7.98
CA PHE A 51 0.52 -8.00 6.80
C PHE A 51 -0.08 -6.60 6.89
N TYR A 52 -1.36 -6.51 7.25
CA TYR A 52 -2.05 -5.23 7.41
C TYR A 52 -1.51 -4.47 8.62
N ALA A 53 -1.27 -5.17 9.75
CA ALA A 53 -0.70 -4.57 10.95
C ALA A 53 0.69 -3.96 10.69
N GLU A 54 1.53 -4.63 9.90
CA GLU A 54 2.84 -4.13 9.47
C GLU A 54 2.71 -2.85 8.63
N GLY A 55 1.78 -2.83 7.68
CA GLY A 55 1.52 -1.65 6.86
C GLY A 55 1.14 -0.44 7.71
N ILE A 56 0.28 -0.63 8.71
CA ILE A 56 -0.14 0.42 9.64
C ILE A 56 0.99 0.83 10.59
N SER A 57 1.78 -0.11 11.11
CA SER A 57 2.86 0.21 12.05
C SER A 57 3.97 1.05 11.41
N LYS A 58 4.22 0.86 10.10
CA LYS A 58 5.14 1.69 9.30
C LYS A 58 4.73 3.16 9.19
N LEU A 59 3.49 3.54 9.53
CA LEU A 59 3.08 4.95 9.52
C LEU A 59 3.95 5.78 10.46
N VAL A 60 4.27 5.26 11.64
CA VAL A 60 5.04 6.00 12.65
C VAL A 60 6.41 6.38 12.10
N SER A 61 7.15 5.40 11.56
CA SER A 61 8.48 5.66 10.99
C SER A 61 8.42 6.56 9.75
N ARG A 62 7.39 6.41 8.90
CA ARG A 62 7.20 7.25 7.72
C ARG A 62 6.91 8.71 8.08
N TYR A 63 6.04 8.97 9.05
CA TYR A 63 5.81 10.33 9.53
C TYR A 63 7.05 10.93 10.17
N THR A 64 7.79 10.17 10.99
CA THR A 64 9.06 10.63 11.56
C THR A 64 10.04 11.03 10.46
N LYS A 65 10.25 10.17 9.47
CA LYS A 65 11.15 10.46 8.35
C LYS A 65 10.69 11.69 7.55
N CYS A 66 9.38 11.82 7.29
CA CYS A 66 8.81 13.00 6.64
C CYS A 66 9.11 14.30 7.38
N ILE A 67 9.04 14.29 8.72
CA ILE A 67 9.38 15.45 9.56
C ILE A 67 10.89 15.74 9.49
N GLU A 68 11.73 14.70 9.58
CA GLU A 68 13.19 14.83 9.52
C GLU A 68 13.71 15.40 8.19
N ILE A 69 12.95 15.23 7.11
CA ILE A 69 13.28 15.74 5.77
C ILE A 69 12.43 16.96 5.39
N ASP A 70 11.91 17.72 6.36
CA ASP A 70 11.17 18.96 6.17
C ASP A 70 9.95 18.82 5.24
N GLY A 71 9.24 17.70 5.34
CA GLY A 71 8.04 17.42 4.55
C GLY A 71 8.30 16.94 3.11
N ASN A 72 9.56 16.67 2.74
CA ASN A 72 9.87 16.03 1.46
C ASN A 72 9.38 14.58 1.41
N TYR A 73 9.40 13.99 0.20
CA TYR A 73 8.92 12.63 -0.05
C TYR A 73 9.75 11.57 0.66
N VAL A 74 9.06 10.64 1.31
CA VAL A 74 9.67 9.47 1.95
C VAL A 74 9.84 8.36 0.91
N GLU A 75 11.10 7.99 0.66
CA GLU A 75 11.43 6.88 -0.24
C GLU A 75 10.75 5.56 0.18
N LYS A 76 10.52 4.69 -0.81
CA LYS A 76 10.09 3.32 -0.56
C LYS A 76 11.30 2.52 -0.06
N ASP A 77 11.10 1.76 1.00
CA ASP A 77 12.09 0.81 1.50
C ASP A 77 12.28 -0.36 0.52
#